data_AF-A0A2I0D7T0-F1
#
_entry.id   AF-A0A2I0D7T0-F1
#
_cell.length_a   1.000
_cell.length_b   1.000
_cell.length_c   1.000
_cell.angle_alpha   90.00
_cell.angle_beta   90.00
_cell.angle_gamma   90.00
#
_symmetry.space_group_name_H-M   'P 1'
#
loop_
_entity.id
_entity.type
_entity.pdbx_description
1 polymer ?
#
loop_
_entity_poly.entity_id
_entity_poly.type
_entity_poly.pdbx_seq_one_letter_code
_entity_poly.pdbx_strand_id
1 'polypeptide(L)'
;MAQEQLIYDFKSSENPEDWTIVNDGVMGGLSTSSINLNAEGHAVFLGNISLKNNGGFSSVRHFTNISDVGDYKYINLKVRGNPSTYQFRLKKKRGDYYSYVNTFEVTPTWKTMKLEISEFYPTYRGRSLDLPNFEAMSIEEVTFLIGNKVVEEFKLEIDKIFLSN
;
A
#
# COMPACT_ATOMS: atom_id res chain seq x y z
N MET A 1 6.30 22.14 -16.09
CA MET A 1 5.95 20.74 -16.44
C MET A 1 5.67 20.02 -15.13
N ALA A 2 4.69 19.11 -15.07
CA ALA A 2 4.44 18.34 -13.85
C ALA A 2 5.66 17.44 -13.58
N GLN A 3 6.25 17.54 -12.40
CA GLN A 3 7.36 16.69 -11.97
C GLN A 3 6.76 15.38 -11.45
N GLU A 4 7.23 14.25 -11.99
CA GLU A 4 6.85 12.91 -11.54
C GLU A 4 8.11 12.11 -11.21
N GLN A 5 8.03 11.26 -10.19
CA GLN A 5 9.07 10.28 -9.88
C GLN A 5 8.43 8.94 -9.62
N LEU A 6 8.89 7.93 -10.35
CA LEU A 6 8.36 6.58 -10.22
C LEU A 6 8.84 5.94 -8.92
N ILE A 7 7.92 5.36 -8.16
CA ILE A 7 8.25 4.48 -7.02
C ILE A 7 8.34 3.04 -7.51
N TYR A 8 7.34 2.60 -8.28
CA TYR A 8 7.29 1.26 -8.85
C TYR A 8 6.36 1.21 -10.05
N ASP A 9 6.76 0.52 -11.12
CA ASP A 9 5.93 0.26 -12.31
C ASP A 9 5.95 -1.24 -12.61
N PHE A 10 4.80 -1.90 -12.43
CA PHE A 10 4.65 -3.35 -12.60
C PHE A 10 4.76 -3.81 -14.06
N LYS A 11 4.56 -2.92 -15.04
CA LYS A 11 4.74 -3.27 -16.45
C LYS A 11 6.20 -3.34 -16.85
N SER A 12 7.02 -2.47 -16.25
CA SER A 12 8.47 -2.45 -16.50
C SER A 12 9.25 -3.38 -15.56
N SER A 13 8.69 -3.64 -14.38
CA SER A 13 9.29 -4.47 -13.34
C SER A 13 8.61 -5.84 -13.35
N GLU A 14 9.17 -6.77 -14.12
CA GLU A 14 8.60 -8.11 -14.34
C GLU A 14 8.67 -9.04 -13.11
N ASN A 15 9.17 -8.57 -11.96
CA ASN A 15 9.38 -9.43 -10.79
C ASN A 15 8.43 -9.11 -9.62
N PRO A 16 7.30 -9.82 -9.46
CA PRO A 16 6.44 -9.68 -8.28
C PRO A 16 7.11 -10.16 -6.98
N GLU A 17 8.24 -10.87 -7.04
CA GLU A 17 9.01 -11.28 -5.84
C GLU A 17 9.61 -10.08 -5.08
N ASP A 18 9.66 -8.90 -5.70
CA ASP A 18 10.03 -7.65 -5.05
C ASP A 18 9.02 -7.23 -3.97
N TRP A 19 7.85 -7.89 -3.93
CA TRP A 19 6.77 -7.64 -3.00
C TRP A 19 6.60 -8.79 -2.00
N THR A 20 6.64 -8.46 -0.71
CA THR A 20 6.48 -9.41 0.38
C THR A 20 5.08 -9.34 0.98
N ILE A 21 4.39 -10.48 1.06
CA ILE A 21 3.09 -10.61 1.73
C ILE A 21 3.26 -10.71 3.24
N VAL A 22 2.39 -10.03 3.98
CA VAL A 22 2.23 -10.19 5.43
C VAL A 22 0.74 -10.27 5.76
N ASN A 23 0.29 -11.43 6.22
CA ASN A 23 -1.08 -11.66 6.68
C ASN A 23 -1.14 -11.70 8.21
N ASP A 24 -2.36 -11.67 8.74
CA ASP A 24 -2.64 -11.80 10.18
C ASP A 24 -2.27 -13.15 10.81
N GLY A 25 -1.88 -14.14 10.02
CA GLY A 25 -1.37 -15.44 10.50
C GLY A 25 -0.18 -15.32 11.46
N VAL A 26 0.58 -14.23 11.39
CA VAL A 26 1.64 -13.92 12.38
C VAL A 26 1.12 -13.74 13.82
N MET A 27 -0.19 -13.50 13.96
CA MET A 27 -0.93 -13.40 15.23
C MET A 27 -1.91 -14.58 15.43
N GLY A 28 -1.88 -15.60 14.56
CA GLY A 28 -2.82 -16.73 14.57
C GLY A 28 -4.11 -16.50 13.78
N GLY A 29 -4.24 -15.37 13.07
CA GLY A 29 -5.35 -15.08 12.16
C GLY A 29 -5.41 -16.04 10.97
N LEU A 30 -6.54 -16.01 10.25
CA LEU A 30 -6.83 -16.93 9.15
C LEU A 30 -7.03 -16.23 7.81
N SER A 31 -6.59 -14.97 7.67
CA SER A 31 -6.63 -14.27 6.38
C SER A 31 -5.56 -14.83 5.45
N THR A 32 -5.89 -14.92 4.17
CA THR A 32 -4.98 -15.41 3.12
C THR A 32 -4.85 -14.36 2.03
N SER A 33 -3.70 -14.36 1.35
CA SER A 33 -3.49 -13.51 0.18
C SER A 33 -2.38 -14.03 -0.72
N SER A 34 -2.36 -13.53 -1.96
CA SER A 34 -1.32 -13.77 -2.96
C SER A 34 -1.09 -12.50 -3.78
N ILE A 35 0.09 -12.37 -4.37
CA ILE A 35 0.42 -11.33 -5.35
C ILE A 35 1.09 -11.97 -6.56
N ASN A 36 0.59 -11.67 -7.76
CA ASN A 36 1.11 -12.18 -9.03
C ASN A 36 0.93 -11.12 -10.12
N LEU A 37 1.63 -11.24 -11.25
CA LEU A 37 1.34 -10.44 -12.44
C LEU A 37 0.24 -11.09 -13.28
N ASN A 38 -0.69 -10.29 -13.82
CA ASN A 38 -1.62 -10.75 -14.84
C ASN A 38 -1.01 -10.65 -16.25
N ALA A 39 -1.74 -11.14 -17.26
CA ALA A 39 -1.29 -11.13 -18.66
C ALA A 39 -1.08 -9.71 -19.25
N GLU A 40 -1.59 -8.66 -18.60
CA GLU A 40 -1.44 -7.26 -19.00
C GLU A 40 -0.23 -6.57 -18.31
N GLY A 41 0.49 -7.30 -17.45
CA GLY A 41 1.65 -6.79 -16.69
C GLY A 41 1.27 -6.00 -15.44
N HIS A 42 0.05 -6.16 -14.92
CA HIS A 42 -0.38 -5.52 -13.67
C HIS A 42 -0.25 -6.48 -12.49
N ALA A 43 0.19 -6.01 -11.33
CA ALA A 43 0.12 -6.81 -10.13
C ALA A 43 -1.32 -7.03 -9.69
N VAL A 44 -1.61 -8.22 -9.21
CA VAL A 44 -2.90 -8.63 -8.67
C VAL A 44 -2.69 -9.12 -7.25
N PHE A 45 -2.99 -8.26 -6.28
CA PHE A 45 -3.02 -8.58 -4.87
C PHE A 45 -4.44 -9.01 -4.50
N LEU A 46 -4.64 -10.29 -4.15
CA LEU A 46 -5.98 -10.84 -3.89
C LEU A 46 -5.96 -11.83 -2.72
N GLY A 47 -7.12 -12.06 -2.12
CA GLY A 47 -7.25 -13.00 -1.01
C GLY A 47 -8.59 -12.96 -0.29
N ASN A 48 -8.61 -13.51 0.91
CA ASN A 48 -9.78 -13.53 1.79
C ASN A 48 -9.41 -12.98 3.17
N ILE A 49 -10.25 -12.08 3.69
CA ILE A 49 -10.12 -11.53 5.05
C ILE A 49 -11.00 -12.31 6.01
N SER A 50 -10.39 -12.78 7.10
CA SER A 50 -11.06 -13.48 8.19
C SER A 50 -10.88 -12.74 9.51
N LEU A 51 -11.97 -12.56 10.26
CA LEU A 51 -11.92 -12.00 11.62
C LEU A 51 -11.71 -13.07 12.71
N LYS A 52 -11.56 -14.34 12.31
CA LYS A 52 -11.30 -15.44 13.24
C LYS A 52 -9.93 -15.25 13.89
N ASN A 53 -9.79 -15.72 15.13
CA ASN A 53 -8.56 -15.65 15.93
C ASN A 53 -7.98 -14.23 16.09
N ASN A 54 -8.86 -13.21 16.22
CA ASN A 54 -8.46 -11.80 16.28
C ASN A 54 -7.68 -11.33 15.04
N GLY A 55 -7.88 -12.00 13.90
CA GLY A 55 -7.36 -11.57 12.61
C GLY A 55 -8.12 -10.38 12.03
N GLY A 56 -7.94 -10.20 10.73
CA GLY A 56 -8.67 -9.23 9.92
C GLY A 56 -7.78 -8.34 9.07
N PHE A 57 -6.60 -8.80 8.65
CA PHE A 57 -5.80 -8.06 7.67
C PHE A 57 -4.93 -8.93 6.77
N SER A 58 -4.70 -8.42 5.57
CA SER A 58 -3.70 -8.88 4.62
C SER A 58 -2.97 -7.67 4.05
N SER A 59 -1.67 -7.80 3.81
CA SER A 59 -0.86 -6.72 3.26
C SER A 59 0.24 -7.22 2.34
N VAL A 60 0.71 -6.33 1.47
CA VAL A 60 1.82 -6.58 0.56
C VAL A 60 2.70 -5.33 0.51
N ARG A 61 4.00 -5.52 0.72
CA ARG A 61 4.98 -4.43 0.88
C ARG A 61 6.16 -4.56 -0.06
N HIS A 62 6.75 -3.43 -0.41
CA HIS A 62 7.95 -3.34 -1.22
C HIS A 62 8.97 -2.41 -0.56
N PHE A 63 10.22 -2.84 -0.52
CA PHE A 63 11.33 -2.00 -0.08
C PHE A 63 11.85 -1.20 -1.27
N THR A 64 11.97 0.11 -1.07
CA THR A 64 12.43 1.04 -2.10
C THR A 64 13.48 1.98 -1.49
N ASN A 65 14.01 2.90 -2.29
CA ASN A 65 14.93 3.92 -1.81
C ASN A 65 14.70 5.22 -2.58
N ILE A 66 13.49 5.76 -2.44
CA ILE A 66 13.09 7.01 -3.10
C ILE A 66 13.64 8.17 -2.29
N SER A 67 14.46 9.01 -2.92
CA SER A 67 14.95 10.29 -2.37
C SER A 67 14.13 11.46 -2.92
N ASP A 68 14.40 12.66 -2.37
CA ASP A 68 13.86 13.94 -2.84
C ASP A 68 12.32 14.05 -2.77
N VAL A 69 11.72 13.28 -1.85
CA VAL A 69 10.27 13.22 -1.64
C VAL A 69 9.68 14.59 -1.26
N GLY A 70 10.49 15.48 -0.65
CA GLY A 70 10.07 16.82 -0.24
C GLY A 70 9.65 17.75 -1.39
N ASP A 71 10.03 17.44 -2.63
CA ASP A 71 9.64 18.23 -3.81
C ASP A 71 8.23 17.87 -4.34
N TYR A 72 7.62 16.82 -3.77
CA TYR A 72 6.34 16.27 -4.22
C TYR A 72 5.25 16.48 -3.18
N LYS A 73 4.01 16.66 -3.66
CA LYS A 73 2.83 16.84 -2.79
C LYS A 73 2.00 15.58 -2.66
N TYR A 74 2.06 14.71 -3.66
CA TYR A 74 1.14 13.60 -3.80
C TYR A 74 1.85 12.29 -4.08
N ILE A 75 1.31 11.22 -3.51
CA ILE A 75 1.52 9.85 -3.96
C ILE A 75 0.32 9.43 -4.78
N ASN A 76 0.59 8.89 -5.95
CA ASN A 76 -0.42 8.47 -6.91
C ASN A 76 -0.39 6.96 -7.04
N LEU A 77 -1.57 6.34 -6.91
CA LEU A 77 -1.78 4.90 -7.03
C LEU A 77 -2.70 4.64 -8.21
N LYS A 78 -2.19 4.06 -9.29
CA LYS A 78 -3.04 3.65 -10.41
C LYS A 78 -3.54 2.22 -10.15
N VAL A 79 -4.80 2.10 -9.77
CA VAL A 79 -5.40 0.88 -9.23
C VAL A 79 -6.82 0.63 -9.75
N ARG A 80 -7.26 -0.63 -9.69
CA ARG A 80 -8.67 -1.05 -9.80
C ARG A 80 -8.91 -2.30 -8.95
N GLY A 81 -10.15 -2.68 -8.71
CA GLY A 81 -10.42 -3.91 -7.98
C GLY A 81 -11.84 -4.02 -7.46
N ASN A 82 -12.06 -4.99 -6.58
CA ASN A 82 -13.31 -5.11 -5.86
C ASN A 82 -13.52 -3.85 -5.00
N PRO A 83 -14.75 -3.30 -4.93
CA PRO A 83 -15.05 -2.17 -4.06
C PRO A 83 -14.72 -2.50 -2.61
N SER A 84 -13.71 -1.82 -2.06
CA SER A 84 -13.30 -1.92 -0.67
C SER A 84 -12.40 -0.73 -0.30
N THR A 85 -12.11 -0.59 0.98
CA THR A 85 -11.25 0.47 1.51
C THR A 85 -9.90 -0.12 1.90
N TYR A 86 -8.85 0.40 1.28
CA TYR A 86 -7.48 0.00 1.52
C TYR A 86 -6.72 1.10 2.25
N GLN A 87 -5.63 0.71 2.88
CA GLN A 87 -4.61 1.60 3.40
C GLN A 87 -3.40 1.55 2.48
N PHE A 88 -2.87 2.73 2.15
CA PHE A 88 -1.51 2.87 1.66
C PHE A 88 -0.63 3.32 2.82
N ARG A 89 0.55 2.70 2.95
CA ARG A 89 1.45 2.99 4.05
C ARG A 89 2.86 3.27 3.57
N LEU A 90 3.53 4.15 4.31
CA LEU A 90 4.90 4.58 4.07
C LEU A 90 5.76 4.31 5.31
N LYS A 91 7.04 4.01 5.09
CA LYS A 91 8.06 4.21 6.10
C LYS A 91 9.17 5.11 5.58
N LYS A 92 9.64 5.98 6.48
CA LYS A 92 10.84 6.79 6.26
C LYS A 92 12.07 5.88 6.24
N LYS A 93 12.15 4.96 7.21
CA LYS A 93 13.19 3.93 7.29
C LYS A 93 12.58 2.55 7.38
N ARG A 94 13.17 1.57 6.70
CA ARG A 94 12.74 0.16 6.73
C ARG A 94 12.62 -0.39 8.16
N GLY A 95 13.54 0.01 9.04
CA GLY A 95 13.62 -0.40 10.44
C GLY A 95 12.60 0.24 11.38
N ASP A 96 11.83 1.24 10.93
CA ASP A 96 10.86 1.91 11.78
C ASP A 96 9.77 0.92 12.24
N TYR A 97 9.43 0.98 13.54
CA TYR A 97 8.41 0.11 14.13
C TYR A 97 6.99 0.51 13.76
N TYR A 98 6.79 1.72 13.23
CA TYR A 98 5.51 2.30 12.86
C TYR A 98 5.46 2.64 11.37
N SER A 99 4.28 2.97 10.86
CA SER A 99 4.08 3.39 9.47
C SER A 99 3.21 4.63 9.43
N TYR A 100 3.40 5.46 8.41
CA TYR A 100 2.48 6.55 8.11
C TYR A 100 1.42 6.04 7.15
N VAL A 101 0.16 6.36 7.39
CA VAL A 101 -0.99 5.71 6.75
C VAL A 101 -1.89 6.76 6.12
N ASN A 102 -2.38 6.46 4.92
CA ASN A 102 -3.52 7.14 4.32
C ASN A 102 -4.47 6.07 3.74
N THR A 103 -5.76 6.37 3.63
CA THR A 103 -6.79 5.44 3.16
C THR A 103 -7.30 5.83 1.78
N PHE A 104 -7.67 4.84 0.98
CA PHE A 104 -8.29 5.08 -0.32
C PHE A 104 -9.34 4.02 -0.63
N GLU A 105 -10.35 4.43 -1.40
CA GLU A 105 -11.41 3.55 -1.89
C GLU A 105 -11.07 3.05 -3.29
N VAL A 106 -11.27 1.76 -3.53
CA VAL A 106 -11.01 1.13 -4.82
C VAL A 106 -12.33 0.93 -5.56
N THR A 107 -12.29 1.10 -6.89
CA THR A 107 -13.42 0.85 -7.77
C THR A 107 -13.10 -0.20 -8.83
N PRO A 108 -14.10 -0.83 -9.48
CA PRO A 108 -13.86 -1.82 -10.53
C PRO A 108 -13.17 -1.27 -11.78
N THR A 109 -13.17 0.05 -11.96
CA THR A 109 -12.51 0.73 -13.07
C THR A 109 -11.15 1.30 -12.65
N TRP A 110 -10.21 1.33 -13.60
CA TRP A 110 -8.91 1.95 -13.43
C TRP A 110 -9.03 3.43 -13.06
N LYS A 111 -8.45 3.80 -11.93
CA LYS A 111 -8.34 5.18 -11.47
C LYS A 111 -6.97 5.44 -10.88
N THR A 112 -6.55 6.70 -10.92
CA THR A 112 -5.38 7.17 -10.19
C THR A 112 -5.87 7.81 -8.89
N MET A 113 -5.63 7.14 -7.78
CA MET A 113 -5.90 7.68 -6.45
C MET A 113 -4.76 8.62 -6.08
N LYS A 114 -5.09 9.88 -5.82
CA LYS A 114 -4.14 10.94 -5.49
C LYS A 114 -4.18 11.19 -3.99
N LEU A 115 -3.15 10.78 -3.28
CA LEU A 115 -3.03 10.86 -1.82
C LEU A 115 -2.05 11.97 -1.45
N GLU A 116 -2.50 12.95 -0.68
CA GLU A 116 -1.65 14.04 -0.22
C GLU A 116 -0.68 13.52 0.85
N ILE A 117 0.61 13.81 0.66
CA ILE A 117 1.68 13.28 1.51
C ILE A 117 1.55 13.80 2.95
N SER A 118 1.14 15.06 3.12
CA SER A 118 0.94 15.68 4.45
C SER A 118 -0.19 15.05 5.25
N GLU A 119 -1.09 14.28 4.63
CA GLU A 119 -2.22 13.62 5.28
C GLU A 119 -1.88 12.19 5.76
N PHE A 120 -0.67 11.70 5.49
CA PHE A 120 -0.24 10.41 6.01
C PHE A 120 0.09 10.53 7.49
N TYR A 121 -0.74 9.95 8.35
CA TYR A 121 -0.61 10.04 9.80
C TYR A 121 0.07 8.79 10.40
N PRO A 122 0.84 8.92 11.49
CA PRO A 122 1.62 7.83 12.05
C PRO A 122 0.75 6.83 12.84
N THR A 123 0.91 5.55 12.56
CA THR A 123 0.21 4.47 13.25
C THR A 123 1.13 3.30 13.62
N TYR A 124 0.81 2.65 14.73
CA TYR A 124 1.41 1.39 15.13
C TYR A 124 0.33 0.41 15.58
N ARG A 125 0.26 -0.76 14.91
CA ARG A 125 -0.73 -1.82 15.22
C ARG A 125 -2.17 -1.28 15.33
N GLY A 126 -2.56 -0.41 14.41
CA GLY A 126 -3.89 0.19 14.34
C GLY A 126 -4.17 1.30 15.36
N ARG A 127 -3.17 1.73 16.14
CA ARG A 127 -3.27 2.88 17.05
C ARG A 127 -2.53 4.07 16.45
N SER A 128 -3.17 5.23 16.46
CA SER A 128 -2.49 6.50 16.12
C SER A 128 -1.40 6.80 17.14
N LEU A 129 -0.31 7.40 16.68
CA LEU A 129 0.80 7.86 17.52
C LEU A 129 0.74 9.38 17.68
N ASP A 130 1.24 9.87 18.82
CA ASP A 130 1.47 11.30 19.04
C ASP A 130 2.80 11.71 18.40
N LEU A 131 2.79 11.74 17.06
CA LEU A 131 3.89 12.11 16.20
C LEU A 131 3.33 12.97 15.05
N PRO A 132 4.12 13.87 14.45
CA PRO A 132 3.68 14.62 13.28
C PRO A 132 3.36 13.69 12.10
N ASN A 133 2.58 14.18 11.14
CA ASN A 133 2.33 13.50 9.88
C ASN A 133 3.63 13.31 9.06
N PHE A 134 3.53 12.59 7.94
CA PHE A 134 4.67 12.26 7.12
C PHE A 134 5.34 13.52 6.56
N GLU A 135 6.54 13.78 7.05
CA GLU A 135 7.49 14.75 6.51
C GLU A 135 8.86 14.06 6.43
N ALA A 136 9.32 13.76 5.22
CA ALA A 136 10.64 13.18 5.00
C ALA A 136 11.10 13.44 3.57
N MET A 137 12.43 13.43 3.40
CA MET A 137 13.10 13.47 2.10
C MET A 137 13.21 12.09 1.45
N SER A 138 12.83 11.01 2.16
CA SER A 138 12.95 9.66 1.64
C SER A 138 11.80 8.73 2.05
N ILE A 139 11.55 7.74 1.19
CA ILE A 139 10.66 6.60 1.46
C ILE A 139 11.47 5.32 1.22
N GLU A 140 11.51 4.45 2.24
CA GLU A 140 12.22 3.16 2.17
C GLU A 140 11.29 1.94 2.09
N GLU A 141 10.01 2.12 2.40
CA GLU A 141 9.00 1.05 2.31
C GLU A 141 7.66 1.64 1.91
N VAL A 142 7.00 0.98 0.96
CA VAL A 142 5.59 1.22 0.62
C VAL A 142 4.77 -0.06 0.84
N THR A 143 3.52 0.07 1.25
CA THR A 143 2.65 -1.07 1.56
C THR A 143 1.20 -0.81 1.18
N PHE A 144 0.56 -1.80 0.55
CA PHE A 144 -0.89 -1.89 0.49
C PHE A 144 -1.39 -2.81 1.61
N LEU A 145 -2.41 -2.38 2.33
CA LEU A 145 -3.05 -3.20 3.36
C LEU A 145 -4.56 -3.11 3.25
N ILE A 146 -5.23 -4.25 3.33
CA ILE A 146 -6.66 -4.33 3.59
C ILE A 146 -6.84 -4.85 5.01
N GLY A 147 -7.69 -4.16 5.79
CA GLY A 147 -7.87 -4.45 7.21
C GLY A 147 -8.96 -3.59 7.83
N ASN A 148 -10.12 -3.57 7.17
CA ASN A 148 -11.28 -2.71 7.45
C ASN A 148 -12.29 -3.35 8.43
N LYS A 149 -11.93 -4.47 9.08
CA LYS A 149 -12.79 -5.26 9.99
C LYS A 149 -14.02 -5.86 9.31
N VAL A 150 -13.95 -6.13 8.01
CA VAL A 150 -15.00 -6.82 7.24
C VAL A 150 -14.48 -8.18 6.80
N VAL A 151 -15.34 -9.20 6.83
CA VAL A 151 -15.06 -10.52 6.23
C VAL A 151 -15.39 -10.41 4.74
N GLU A 152 -14.38 -10.46 3.87
CA GLU A 152 -14.57 -10.28 2.43
C GLU A 152 -13.49 -10.99 1.59
N GLU A 153 -13.85 -11.31 0.36
CA GLU A 153 -12.87 -11.58 -0.69
C GLU A 153 -12.46 -10.28 -1.36
N PHE A 154 -11.16 -10.06 -1.50
CA PHE A 154 -10.63 -8.84 -2.08
C PHE A 154 -9.75 -9.14 -3.27
N LYS A 155 -9.70 -8.17 -4.18
CA LYS A 155 -8.79 -8.15 -5.31
C LYS A 155 -8.45 -6.69 -5.59
N LEU A 156 -7.16 -6.40 -5.63
CA LEU A 156 -6.57 -5.11 -5.97
C LEU A 156 -5.59 -5.34 -7.12
N GLU A 157 -5.88 -4.75 -8.27
CA GLU A 157 -4.95 -4.66 -9.38
C GLU A 157 -4.21 -3.32 -9.32
N ILE A 158 -2.89 -3.37 -9.51
CA ILE A 158 -1.99 -2.24 -9.37
C ILE A 158 -1.15 -2.12 -10.64
N ASP A 159 -1.19 -0.95 -11.26
CA ASP A 159 -0.40 -0.64 -12.46
C ASP A 159 0.94 0.00 -12.07
N LYS A 160 0.88 1.12 -11.34
CA LYS A 160 2.07 1.86 -10.92
C LYS A 160 1.83 2.74 -9.70
N ILE A 161 2.93 3.11 -9.06
CA ILE A 161 3.02 3.99 -7.90
C ILE A 161 4.03 5.08 -8.23
N PHE A 162 3.65 6.35 -8.08
CA PHE A 162 4.53 7.47 -8.41
C PHE A 162 4.21 8.73 -7.59
N LEU A 163 5.23 9.55 -7.39
CA LEU A 163 5.12 10.87 -6.79
C LEU A 163 4.74 11.91 -7.84
N SER A 164 3.97 12.92 -7.45
CA SER A 164 3.72 14.11 -8.28
C SER A 164 3.56 15.38 -7.43
N ASN A 165 3.71 16.54 -8.06
CA ASN A 165 3.42 17.86 -7.48
C ASN A 165 2.03 18.35 -7.90
#